data_AF-A0A3D0I8M0-F1
#
_entry.id   AF-A0A3D0I8M0-F1
#
_cell.length_a   1.000
_cell.length_b   1.000
_cell.length_c   1.000
_cell.angle_alpha   90.00
_cell.angle_beta   90.00
_cell.angle_gamma   90.00
#
_symmetry.space_group_name_H-M   'P 1'
#
loop_
_entity.id
_entity.type
_entity.pdbx_description
1 polymer ?
#
loop_
_entity_poly.entity_id
_entity_poly.type
_entity_poly.pdbx_seq_one_letter_code
_entity_poly.pdbx_strand_id
1 'polypeptide(L)'
;MRGSRFTWILAAALAAPPAFAEGAASAEGHEGTLVWHALNLAVLLAVLIYFLREPIRGFFATRRRDIEQNLERAAAVLREAEERLAEWKRRMARLDTEIEEIRRLAEERAQAERQRILADAAAAAARIQRDCAAAVEQEQRRARDALRKEAADLAIELAGELLRQQVTETDRARLAEEFIERMEQPPRSPAVRS
;
A
#
# COMPACT_ATOMS: atom_id res chain seq x y z
N MET A 1 -21.68 56.10 -8.38
CA MET A 1 -21.26 57.51 -8.61
C MET A 1 -22.32 58.56 -8.17
N ARG A 2 -23.20 58.28 -7.20
CA ARG A 2 -24.20 59.23 -6.66
C ARG A 2 -23.71 60.07 -5.46
N GLY A 3 -22.58 59.70 -4.85
CA GLY A 3 -22.04 60.37 -3.66
C GLY A 3 -21.42 61.75 -3.88
N SER A 4 -21.03 62.10 -5.11
CA SER A 4 -20.48 63.43 -5.40
C SER A 4 -21.55 64.53 -5.32
N ARG A 5 -22.80 64.22 -5.71
CA ARG A 5 -23.92 65.18 -5.63
C ARG A 5 -24.29 65.54 -4.18
N PHE A 6 -24.04 64.63 -3.23
CA PHE A 6 -24.29 64.83 -1.81
C PHE A 6 -23.34 65.88 -1.22
N THR A 7 -22.04 65.76 -1.51
CA THR A 7 -21.05 66.75 -1.08
C THR A 7 -21.27 68.10 -1.76
N TRP A 8 -21.66 68.12 -3.04
CA TRP A 8 -21.92 69.38 -3.75
C TRP A 8 -23.21 70.09 -3.31
N ILE A 9 -24.29 69.38 -2.98
CA ILE A 9 -25.53 70.01 -2.48
C ILE A 9 -25.37 70.48 -1.03
N LEU A 10 -24.71 69.69 -0.18
CA LEU A 10 -24.41 70.10 1.20
C LEU A 10 -23.44 71.29 1.23
N ALA A 11 -22.42 71.30 0.36
CA ALA A 11 -21.51 72.42 0.19
C ALA A 11 -22.20 73.65 -0.44
N ALA A 12 -23.13 73.47 -1.38
CA ALA A 12 -23.91 74.57 -1.97
C ALA A 12 -24.90 75.19 -0.97
N ALA A 13 -25.46 74.40 -0.05
CA ALA A 13 -26.29 74.91 1.04
C ALA A 13 -25.46 75.68 2.09
N LEU A 14 -24.20 75.31 2.30
CA LEU A 14 -23.27 76.02 3.20
C LEU A 14 -22.61 77.24 2.52
N ALA A 15 -22.44 77.22 1.20
CA ALA A 15 -21.87 78.29 0.38
C ALA A 15 -22.94 79.16 -0.31
N ALA A 16 -24.17 79.18 0.21
CA ALA A 16 -25.14 80.16 -0.21
C ALA A 16 -24.56 81.56 0.09
N PRO A 17 -24.40 82.45 -0.92
CA PRO A 17 -23.86 83.77 -0.69
C PRO A 17 -24.73 84.51 0.35
N PRO A 18 -24.13 85.36 1.22
CA PRO A 18 -24.86 86.11 2.24
C PRO A 18 -25.98 87.00 1.68
N ALA A 19 -26.06 87.18 0.35
CA ALA A 19 -27.18 87.81 -0.32
C ALA A 19 -28.55 87.15 -0.03
N PHE A 20 -28.60 85.84 0.28
CA PHE A 20 -29.85 85.18 0.73
C PHE A 20 -30.15 85.39 2.22
N ALA A 21 -29.17 85.86 2.99
CA ALA A 21 -29.34 86.34 4.36
C ALA A 21 -29.69 87.84 4.41
N GLU A 22 -29.26 88.63 3.41
CA GLU A 22 -29.53 90.07 3.31
C GLU A 22 -30.95 90.41 2.85
N GLY A 23 -31.63 89.53 2.12
CA GLY A 23 -33.04 89.72 1.72
C GLY A 23 -34.07 89.59 2.86
N ALA A 24 -33.63 89.18 4.06
CA ALA A 24 -34.49 89.05 5.25
C ALA A 24 -34.16 90.09 6.34
N ALA A 25 -33.32 91.08 6.03
CA ALA A 25 -32.95 92.17 6.95
C ALA A 25 -33.83 93.42 6.80
N SER A 26 -35.01 93.30 6.20
CA SER A 26 -36.00 94.39 6.11
C SER A 26 -37.41 93.87 6.36
N ALA A 27 -37.64 93.34 7.57
CA ALA A 27 -38.97 93.19 8.12
C ALA A 27 -38.92 93.65 9.57
N GLU A 28 -39.28 94.92 9.79
CA GLU A 28 -39.61 95.45 11.11
C GLU A 28 -40.77 94.62 11.70
N GLY A 29 -40.44 93.73 12.63
CA GLY A 29 -41.40 92.89 13.35
C GLY A 29 -40.73 91.63 13.87
N HIS A 30 -40.58 91.52 15.20
CA HIS A 30 -39.88 90.42 15.87
C HIS A 30 -40.47 89.01 15.59
N GLU A 31 -41.68 88.94 15.01
CA GLU A 31 -42.35 87.69 14.65
C GLU A 31 -42.06 87.22 13.21
N GLY A 32 -41.76 88.12 12.28
CA GLY A 32 -41.58 87.78 10.84
C GLY A 32 -40.25 87.08 10.53
N THR A 33 -39.19 87.45 11.24
CA THR A 33 -37.84 86.88 11.05
C THR A 33 -37.77 85.42 11.50
N LEU A 34 -38.47 85.07 12.59
CA LEU A 34 -38.55 83.70 13.11
C LEU A 34 -39.30 82.77 12.16
N VAL A 35 -40.41 83.24 11.56
CA VAL A 35 -41.18 82.46 10.58
C VAL A 35 -40.34 82.18 9.32
N TRP A 36 -39.56 83.15 8.85
CA TRP A 36 -38.67 82.97 7.70
C TRP A 36 -37.54 81.97 7.99
N HIS A 37 -36.89 82.07 9.15
CA HIS A 37 -35.87 81.10 9.56
C HIS A 37 -36.45 79.69 9.76
N ALA A 38 -37.66 79.59 10.34
CA ALA A 38 -38.36 78.32 10.50
C ALA A 38 -38.70 77.68 9.14
N LEU A 39 -39.13 78.48 8.16
CA LEU A 39 -39.38 78.03 6.79
C LEU A 39 -38.10 77.53 6.11
N ASN A 40 -36.99 78.25 6.25
CA ASN A 40 -35.70 77.83 5.71
C ASN A 40 -35.23 76.51 6.33
N LEU A 41 -35.32 76.38 7.67
CA LEU A 41 -35.01 75.13 8.38
C LEU A 41 -35.92 73.98 7.91
N ALA A 42 -37.22 74.24 7.70
CA ALA A 42 -38.16 73.24 7.21
C ALA A 42 -37.81 72.76 5.80
N VAL A 43 -37.42 73.67 4.91
CA VAL A 43 -36.97 73.32 3.54
C VAL A 43 -35.67 72.51 3.59
N LEU A 44 -34.70 72.92 4.40
CA LEU A 44 -33.45 72.17 4.59
C LEU A 44 -33.72 70.76 5.13
N LEU A 45 -34.59 70.64 6.14
CA LEU A 45 -34.95 69.37 6.74
C LEU A 45 -35.70 68.47 5.76
N ALA A 46 -36.58 69.03 4.93
CA ALA A 46 -37.30 68.29 3.89
C ALA A 46 -36.34 67.71 2.84
N VAL A 47 -35.38 68.51 2.35
CA VAL A 47 -34.35 68.06 1.41
C VAL A 47 -33.45 66.99 2.04
N LEU A 48 -33.04 67.19 3.30
CA LEU A 48 -32.21 66.25 4.03
C LEU A 48 -32.92 64.90 4.22
N ILE A 49 -34.17 64.90 4.70
CA ILE A 49 -34.95 63.67 4.91
C ILE A 49 -35.19 62.95 3.57
N TYR A 50 -35.53 63.68 2.50
CA TYR A 50 -35.75 63.08 1.18
C TYR A 50 -34.50 62.37 0.65
N PHE A 51 -33.32 63.00 0.76
CA PHE A 51 -32.07 62.42 0.29
C PHE A 51 -31.47 61.35 1.21
N LEU A 52 -31.66 61.44 2.53
CA LEU A 52 -31.05 60.53 3.51
C LEU A 52 -31.86 59.25 3.74
N ARG A 53 -33.15 59.26 3.36
CA ARG A 53 -34.04 58.09 3.47
C ARG A 53 -33.55 56.87 2.69
N GLU A 54 -33.02 57.05 1.49
CA GLU A 54 -32.46 55.94 0.68
C GLU A 54 -31.18 55.33 1.27
N PRO A 55 -30.10 56.10 1.56
CA PRO A 55 -28.85 55.52 2.06
C PRO A 55 -28.99 54.91 3.45
N ILE A 56 -29.80 55.49 4.35
CA ILE A 56 -30.04 54.91 5.68
C ILE A 56 -30.74 53.55 5.55
N ARG A 57 -31.79 53.46 4.73
CA ARG A 57 -32.51 52.20 4.50
C ARG A 57 -31.61 51.15 3.83
N GLY A 58 -30.77 51.56 2.88
CA GLY A 58 -29.78 50.71 2.23
C GLY A 58 -28.76 50.15 3.22
N PHE A 59 -28.22 50.98 4.12
CA PHE A 59 -27.24 50.56 5.13
C PHE A 59 -27.82 49.49 6.08
N PHE A 60 -28.99 49.73 6.67
CA PHE A 60 -29.62 48.74 7.56
C PHE A 60 -30.03 47.45 6.83
N ALA A 61 -30.50 47.56 5.58
CA ALA A 61 -30.83 46.39 4.77
C ALA A 61 -29.59 45.54 4.43
N THR A 62 -28.46 46.18 4.06
CA THR A 62 -27.20 45.48 3.82
C THR A 62 -26.68 44.83 5.09
N ARG A 63 -26.66 45.54 6.22
CA ARG A 63 -26.21 44.97 7.50
C ARG A 63 -27.04 43.75 7.91
N ARG A 64 -28.36 43.80 7.71
CA ARG A 64 -29.23 42.65 7.97
C ARG A 64 -28.91 41.47 7.05
N ARG A 65 -28.76 41.71 5.74
CA ARG A 65 -28.38 40.68 4.77
C ARG A 65 -27.03 40.07 5.07
N ASP A 66 -26.04 40.86 5.47
CA ASP A 66 -24.70 40.36 5.82
C ASP A 66 -24.76 39.43 7.03
N ILE A 67 -25.55 39.78 8.05
CA ILE A 67 -25.75 38.93 9.24
C ILE A 67 -26.47 37.64 8.86
N GLU A 68 -27.56 37.71 8.09
CA GLU A 68 -28.30 36.54 7.61
C GLU A 68 -27.37 35.62 6.78
N GLN A 69 -26.59 36.18 5.85
CA GLN A 69 -25.62 35.41 5.05
C GLN A 69 -24.52 34.78 5.90
N ASN A 70 -23.99 35.51 6.89
CA ASN A 70 -22.96 34.95 7.77
C ASN A 70 -23.50 33.82 8.64
N LEU A 71 -24.75 33.93 9.11
CA LEU A 71 -25.43 32.89 9.87
C LEU A 71 -25.68 31.65 9.00
N GLU A 72 -26.17 31.84 7.77
CA GLU A 72 -26.37 30.76 6.80
C GLU A 72 -25.05 30.06 6.44
N ARG A 73 -23.99 30.82 6.20
CA ARG A 73 -22.65 30.26 5.95
C ARG A 73 -22.13 29.47 7.14
N ALA A 74 -22.26 29.99 8.35
CA ALA A 74 -21.84 29.29 9.56
C ALA A 74 -22.63 27.98 9.74
N ALA A 75 -23.94 28.01 9.53
CA ALA A 75 -24.78 26.82 9.58
C ALA A 75 -24.41 25.79 8.50
N ALA A 76 -24.09 26.25 7.28
CA ALA A 76 -23.64 25.38 6.20
C ALA A 76 -22.30 24.70 6.53
N VAL A 77 -21.33 25.46 7.04
CA VAL A 77 -20.02 24.93 7.46
C VAL A 77 -20.16 23.93 8.60
N LEU A 78 -21.03 24.19 9.57
CA LEU A 78 -21.30 23.24 10.65
C LEU A 78 -21.88 21.93 10.12
N ARG A 79 -22.89 22.00 9.23
CA ARG A 79 -23.48 20.80 8.60
C ARG A 79 -22.45 20.02 7.80
N GLU A 80 -21.64 20.69 6.98
CA GLU A 80 -20.57 20.03 6.21
C GLU A 80 -19.54 19.37 7.15
N ALA A 81 -19.16 20.04 8.24
CA ALA A 81 -18.25 19.47 9.23
C ALA A 81 -18.83 18.23 9.92
N GLU A 82 -20.12 18.25 10.27
CA GLU A 82 -20.84 17.12 10.86
C GLU A 82 -20.96 15.95 9.88
N GLU A 83 -21.31 16.21 8.62
CA GLU A 83 -21.38 15.20 7.56
C GLU A 83 -20.02 14.55 7.33
N ARG A 84 -18.96 15.35 7.20
CA ARG A 84 -17.59 14.85 7.06
C ARG A 84 -17.19 14.03 8.28
N LEU A 85 -17.47 14.49 9.49
CA LEU A 85 -17.17 13.75 10.72
C LEU A 85 -17.90 12.39 10.74
N ALA A 86 -19.18 12.36 10.34
CA ALA A 86 -19.96 11.13 10.25
C ALA A 86 -19.37 10.18 9.20
N GLU A 87 -18.94 10.69 8.05
CA GLU A 87 -18.28 9.90 7.01
C GLU A 87 -16.95 9.31 7.52
N TRP A 88 -16.10 10.12 8.16
CA TRP A 88 -14.84 9.65 8.74
C TRP A 88 -15.07 8.59 9.82
N LYS A 89 -16.05 8.77 10.70
CA LYS A 89 -16.42 7.75 11.69
C LYS A 89 -16.87 6.44 11.04
N ARG A 90 -17.66 6.50 9.97
CA ARG A 90 -18.07 5.30 9.21
C ARG A 90 -16.87 4.63 8.55
N ARG A 91 -15.94 5.40 7.98
CA ARG A 91 -14.71 4.88 7.38
C ARG A 91 -13.82 4.21 8.42
N MET A 92 -13.65 4.82 9.59
CA MET A 92 -12.87 4.22 10.69
C MET A 92 -13.49 2.89 11.17
N ALA A 93 -14.81 2.85 11.38
CA ALA A 93 -15.47 1.60 11.77
C ALA A 93 -15.33 0.47 10.73
N ARG A 94 -15.31 0.81 9.43
CA ARG A 94 -15.03 -0.15 8.36
C ARG A 94 -13.58 -0.61 8.39
N LEU A 95 -12.62 0.31 8.57
CA LEU A 95 -11.20 -0.02 8.66
C LEU A 95 -10.90 -0.99 9.81
N ASP A 96 -11.51 -0.80 10.99
CA ASP A 96 -11.32 -1.73 12.10
C ASP A 96 -11.80 -3.14 11.73
N THR A 97 -12.93 -3.25 11.03
CA THR A 97 -13.46 -4.54 10.55
C THR A 97 -12.54 -5.16 9.49
N GLU A 98 -12.08 -4.37 8.53
CA GLU A 98 -11.14 -4.82 7.49
C GLU A 98 -9.80 -5.28 8.09
N ILE A 99 -9.29 -4.59 9.12
CA ILE A 99 -8.06 -4.98 9.83
C ILE A 99 -8.24 -6.34 10.50
N GLU A 100 -9.36 -6.56 11.19
CA GLU A 100 -9.64 -7.85 11.82
C GLU A 100 -9.82 -8.97 10.80
N GLU A 101 -10.45 -8.70 9.64
CA GLU A 101 -10.52 -9.65 8.53
C GLU A 101 -9.14 -9.98 7.96
N ILE A 102 -8.28 -8.97 7.76
CA ILE A 102 -6.91 -9.15 7.29
C ILE A 102 -6.11 -9.99 8.28
N ARG A 103 -6.23 -9.72 9.58
CA ARG A 103 -5.56 -10.50 10.64
C ARG A 103 -6.00 -11.95 10.62
N ARG A 104 -7.31 -12.21 10.59
CA ARG A 104 -7.85 -13.58 10.53
C ARG A 104 -7.34 -14.31 9.29
N LEU A 105 -7.41 -13.68 8.12
CA LEU A 105 -6.93 -14.28 6.87
C LEU A 105 -5.42 -14.54 6.89
N ALA A 106 -4.64 -13.63 7.49
CA ALA A 106 -3.19 -13.81 7.65
C ALA A 106 -2.86 -14.98 8.56
N GLU A 107 -3.59 -15.15 9.68
CA GLU A 107 -3.42 -16.28 10.60
C GLU A 107 -3.79 -17.61 9.93
N GLU A 108 -4.93 -17.67 9.24
CA GLU A 108 -5.35 -18.86 8.49
C GLU A 108 -4.32 -19.26 7.43
N ARG A 109 -3.82 -18.30 6.66
CA ARG A 109 -2.78 -18.53 5.64
C ARG A 109 -1.47 -18.96 6.29
N ALA A 110 -1.06 -18.34 7.39
CA ALA A 110 0.16 -18.70 8.10
C ALA A 110 0.09 -20.12 8.65
N GLN A 111 -1.06 -20.55 9.19
CA GLN A 111 -1.27 -21.91 9.65
C GLN A 111 -1.23 -22.92 8.51
N ALA A 112 -1.91 -22.64 7.39
CA ALA A 112 -1.90 -23.50 6.22
C ALA A 112 -0.49 -23.65 5.63
N GLU A 113 0.24 -22.53 5.48
CA GLU A 113 1.60 -22.55 4.95
C GLU A 113 2.57 -23.26 5.91
N ARG A 114 2.42 -23.06 7.22
CA ARG A 114 3.18 -23.80 8.23
C ARG A 114 2.96 -25.31 8.11
N GLN A 115 1.72 -25.75 7.97
CA GLN A 115 1.40 -27.17 7.79
C GLN A 115 2.01 -27.73 6.50
N ARG A 116 1.93 -26.97 5.41
CA ARG A 116 2.54 -27.33 4.13
C ARG A 116 4.06 -27.48 4.24
N ILE A 117 4.74 -26.48 4.81
CA ILE A 117 6.20 -26.52 5.02
C ILE A 117 6.61 -27.73 5.86
N LEU A 118 5.87 -28.03 6.93
CA LEU A 118 6.14 -29.20 7.77
C LEU A 118 5.93 -30.52 7.02
N ALA A 119 4.87 -30.62 6.21
CA ALA A 119 4.62 -31.80 5.38
C ALA A 119 5.70 -32.00 4.33
N ASP A 120 6.11 -30.93 3.64
CA ASP A 120 7.16 -30.95 2.63
C ASP A 120 8.52 -31.30 3.26
N ALA A 121 8.84 -30.74 4.43
CA ALA A 121 10.05 -31.08 5.17
C ALA A 121 10.08 -32.54 5.62
N ALA A 122 8.95 -33.08 6.12
CA ALA A 122 8.84 -34.48 6.48
C ALA A 122 8.99 -35.41 5.26
N ALA A 123 8.38 -35.06 4.13
CA ALA A 123 8.51 -35.81 2.89
C ALA A 123 9.95 -35.78 2.34
N ALA A 124 10.62 -34.63 2.41
CA ALA A 124 12.02 -34.48 2.03
C ALA A 124 12.94 -35.31 2.94
N ALA A 125 12.75 -35.25 4.25
CA ALA A 125 13.51 -36.06 5.20
C ALA A 125 13.33 -37.57 4.92
N ALA A 126 12.10 -38.02 4.66
CA ALA A 126 11.83 -39.42 4.31
C ALA A 126 12.42 -39.83 2.96
N ARG A 127 12.57 -38.92 2.00
CA ARG A 127 13.30 -39.17 0.74
C ARG A 127 14.79 -39.31 1.00
N ILE A 128 15.39 -38.37 1.72
CA ILE A 128 16.82 -38.40 2.08
C ILE A 128 17.17 -39.70 2.81
N GLN A 129 16.36 -40.14 3.78
CA GLN A 129 16.61 -41.39 4.48
C GLN A 129 16.57 -42.60 3.55
N ARG A 130 15.61 -42.66 2.61
CA ARG A 130 15.53 -43.74 1.63
C ARG A 130 16.73 -43.74 0.68
N ASP A 131 17.12 -42.57 0.21
CA ASP A 131 18.25 -42.40 -0.70
C ASP A 131 19.57 -42.78 0.00
N CYS A 132 19.76 -42.35 1.26
CA CYS A 132 20.88 -42.77 2.08
C CYS A 132 20.90 -44.28 2.31
N ALA A 133 19.76 -44.90 2.63
CA ALA A 133 19.69 -46.34 2.84
C ALA A 133 20.08 -47.12 1.56
N ALA A 134 19.56 -46.69 0.40
CA ALA A 134 19.90 -47.26 -0.89
C ALA A 134 21.38 -47.09 -1.23
N ALA A 135 21.95 -45.90 -0.99
CA ALA A 135 23.36 -45.61 -1.21
C ALA A 135 24.26 -46.48 -0.30
N VAL A 136 23.91 -46.60 0.99
CA VAL A 136 24.63 -47.46 1.94
C VAL A 136 24.60 -48.92 1.49
N GLU A 137 23.45 -49.41 1.04
CA GLU A 137 23.33 -50.79 0.54
C GLU A 137 24.22 -51.00 -0.71
N GLN A 138 24.22 -50.04 -1.63
CA GLN A 138 25.04 -50.09 -2.83
C GLN A 138 26.54 -50.07 -2.49
N GLU A 139 26.96 -49.21 -1.57
CA GLU A 139 28.35 -49.14 -1.11
C GLU A 139 28.77 -50.41 -0.36
N GLN A 140 27.89 -51.00 0.45
CA GLN A 140 28.17 -52.30 1.08
C GLN A 140 28.36 -53.42 0.05
N ARG A 141 27.53 -53.45 -1.01
CA ARG A 141 27.68 -54.42 -2.10
C ARG A 141 29.02 -54.22 -2.82
N ARG A 142 29.37 -52.98 -3.17
CA ARG A 142 30.66 -52.62 -3.79
C ARG A 142 31.85 -53.04 -2.92
N ALA A 143 31.81 -52.75 -1.63
CA ALA A 143 32.87 -53.13 -0.69
C ALA A 143 33.02 -54.65 -0.58
N ARG A 144 31.91 -55.40 -0.52
CA ARG A 144 31.95 -56.88 -0.50
C ARG A 144 32.54 -57.47 -1.78
N ASP A 145 32.17 -56.93 -2.93
CA ASP A 145 32.68 -57.41 -4.21
C ASP A 145 34.17 -57.07 -4.38
N ALA A 146 34.61 -55.89 -3.92
CA ALA A 146 36.02 -55.53 -3.86
C ALA A 146 36.82 -56.51 -2.98
N LEU A 147 36.34 -56.79 -1.76
CA LEU A 147 36.99 -57.75 -0.85
C LEU A 147 37.04 -59.17 -1.43
N ARG A 148 35.98 -59.62 -2.12
CA ARG A 148 35.96 -60.93 -2.79
C ARG A 148 36.99 -61.01 -3.90
N LYS A 149 37.14 -59.95 -4.69
CA LYS A 149 38.14 -59.89 -5.75
C LYS A 149 39.55 -59.93 -5.17
N GLU A 150 39.83 -59.12 -4.15
CA GLU A 150 41.12 -59.09 -3.48
C GLU A 150 41.48 -60.44 -2.84
N ALA A 151 40.51 -61.10 -2.19
CA ALA A 151 40.69 -62.44 -1.64
C ALA A 151 40.95 -63.50 -2.74
N ALA A 152 40.28 -63.40 -3.89
CA ALA A 152 40.51 -64.30 -5.03
C ALA A 152 41.91 -64.08 -5.62
N ASP A 153 42.35 -62.84 -5.77
CA ASP A 153 43.68 -62.49 -6.27
C ASP A 153 44.78 -63.03 -5.33
N LEU A 154 44.64 -62.83 -4.01
CA LEU A 154 45.52 -63.41 -2.97
C LEU A 154 45.54 -64.93 -3.00
N ALA A 155 44.39 -65.59 -3.18
CA ALA A 155 44.31 -67.04 -3.25
C ALA A 155 45.01 -67.61 -4.50
N ILE A 156 44.89 -66.93 -5.65
CA ILE A 156 45.60 -67.29 -6.89
C ILE A 156 47.11 -67.12 -6.70
N GLU A 157 47.55 -66.03 -6.05
CA GLU A 157 48.95 -65.77 -5.75
C GLU A 157 49.55 -66.87 -4.85
N LEU A 158 48.90 -67.18 -3.72
CA LEU A 158 49.29 -68.26 -2.81
C LEU A 158 49.30 -69.64 -3.49
N ALA A 159 48.28 -69.95 -4.29
CA ALA A 159 48.24 -71.20 -5.05
C ALA A 159 49.39 -71.28 -6.07
N GLY A 160 49.72 -70.16 -6.72
CA GLY A 160 50.86 -70.05 -7.63
C GLY A 160 52.20 -70.24 -6.93
N GLU A 161 52.38 -69.67 -5.74
CA GLU A 161 53.58 -69.87 -4.92
C GLU A 161 53.73 -71.32 -4.45
N LEU A 162 52.66 -71.93 -3.93
CA LEU A 162 52.65 -73.33 -3.50
C LEU A 162 52.95 -74.29 -4.67
N LEU A 163 52.34 -74.05 -5.83
CA LEU A 163 52.59 -74.86 -7.03
C LEU A 163 54.06 -74.75 -7.48
N ARG A 164 54.65 -73.55 -7.45
CA ARG A 164 56.08 -73.36 -7.76
C ARG A 164 57.00 -74.10 -6.79
N GLN A 165 56.62 -74.20 -5.52
CA GLN A 165 57.42 -74.89 -4.49
C GLN A 165 57.30 -76.42 -4.55
N GLN A 166 56.16 -76.97 -4.99
CA GLN A 166 55.88 -78.42 -4.94
C GLN A 166 55.97 -79.15 -6.28
N VAL A 167 56.07 -78.45 -7.41
CA VAL A 167 56.17 -79.08 -8.74
C VAL A 167 57.49 -79.83 -8.91
N THR A 168 57.39 -81.13 -9.19
CA THR A 168 58.51 -82.00 -9.53
C THR A 168 58.68 -82.15 -11.06
N GLU A 169 59.84 -82.62 -11.53
CA GLU A 169 60.07 -82.88 -12.97
C GLU A 169 59.07 -83.89 -13.57
N THR A 170 58.62 -84.85 -12.76
CA THR A 170 57.62 -85.84 -13.16
C THR A 170 56.25 -85.21 -13.41
N ASP A 171 55.85 -84.21 -12.62
CA ASP A 171 54.61 -83.46 -12.82
C ASP A 171 54.66 -82.60 -14.09
N ARG A 172 55.82 -82.01 -14.40
CA ARG A 172 56.02 -81.22 -15.63
C ARG A 172 55.86 -82.07 -16.88
N ALA A 173 56.43 -83.28 -16.89
CA ALA A 173 56.30 -84.22 -18.00
C ALA A 173 54.84 -84.68 -18.18
N ARG A 174 54.14 -85.02 -17.08
CA ARG A 174 52.73 -85.41 -17.12
C ARG A 174 51.82 -84.30 -17.65
N LEU A 175 52.05 -83.05 -17.23
CA LEU A 175 51.30 -81.89 -17.71
C LEU A 175 51.53 -81.61 -19.20
N ALA A 176 52.75 -81.86 -19.70
CA ALA A 176 53.05 -81.71 -21.13
C ALA A 176 52.32 -82.75 -21.98
N GLU A 177 52.29 -84.01 -21.53
CA GLU A 177 51.56 -85.09 -22.18
C GLU A 177 50.04 -84.81 -22.21
N GLU A 178 49.47 -84.38 -21.08
CA GLU A 178 48.04 -84.04 -20.94
C GLU A 178 47.65 -82.82 -21.79
N PHE A 179 48.56 -81.85 -21.97
CA PHE A 179 48.34 -80.70 -22.87
C PHE A 179 48.31 -81.11 -24.34
N ILE A 180 49.21 -82.00 -24.75
CA ILE A 180 49.25 -82.55 -26.13
C ILE A 180 47.97 -83.35 -26.40
N GLU A 181 47.57 -84.22 -25.47
CA GLU A 181 46.34 -85.01 -25.59
C GLU A 181 45.08 -84.14 -25.69
N ARG A 182 45.02 -83.02 -24.96
CA ARG A 182 43.88 -82.09 -25.00
C ARG A 182 43.83 -81.25 -26.28
N MET A 183 44.96 -81.04 -26.96
CA MET A 183 45.00 -80.41 -28.28
C MET A 183 44.68 -81.40 -29.41
N GLU A 184 44.91 -82.70 -29.21
CA GLU A 184 44.51 -83.75 -30.16
C GLU A 184 43.00 -84.08 -30.11
N GLN A 185 42.28 -83.64 -29.07
CA GLN A 185 40.82 -83.76 -29.02
C GLN A 185 40.11 -82.56 -29.70
N PRO A 186 39.38 -82.76 -30.82
CA PRO A 186 38.64 -81.68 -31.48
C PRO A 186 37.49 -81.14 -30.60
N PRO A 187 37.10 -79.86 -30.74
CA PRO A 187 36.11 -79.23 -29.88
C PRO A 187 34.75 -79.94 -29.98
N ARG A 188 34.31 -80.55 -28.87
CA ARG A 188 32.92 -81.01 -28.73
C ARG A 188 32.02 -79.77 -28.61
N SER A 189 31.44 -79.38 -29.74
CA SER A 189 30.38 -78.38 -29.82
C SER A 189 29.22 -78.77 -28.88
N PRO A 190 28.88 -77.94 -27.86
CA PRO A 190 27.66 -78.16 -27.10
C PRO A 190 26.46 -77.82 -27.99
N ALA A 191 25.63 -78.83 -28.27
CA ALA A 191 24.35 -78.68 -28.93
C ALA A 191 23.51 -77.63 -28.17
N VAL A 192 23.24 -76.51 -28.85
CA VAL A 192 22.22 -75.54 -28.44
C VAL A 192 20.89 -76.29 -28.40
N ARG A 193 20.35 -76.48 -27.19
CA ARG A 193 18.97 -76.93 -27.00
C ARG A 193 18.15 -75.73 -26.56
N SER A 194 17.11 -75.49 -27.34
CA SER A 194 15.98 -74.56 -27.15
C SER A 194 15.53 -74.40 -25.70
#